data_AF-A0A4V2AR16-F1
#
_entry.id   AF-A0A4V2AR16-F1
#
_cell.length_a   1.000
_cell.length_b   1.000
_cell.length_c   1.000
_cell.angle_alpha   90.00
_cell.angle_beta   90.00
_cell.angle_gamma   90.00
#
_symmetry.space_group_name_H-M   'P 1'
#
loop_
_entity.id
_entity.type
_entity.pdbx_description
1 polymer ?
#
loop_
_entity_poly.entity_id
_entity_poly.type
_entity_poly.pdbx_seq_one_letter_code
_entity_poly.pdbx_strand_id
1 'polypeptide(L)'
;MKLNKSLLWTFVIMVVVAALYRIVPDRPAGFAPQMALALFGGAVIKDKKWAFALPLFSLFISDLLYQGLYVAGLTNIQGLYAYQIPMYACFMVVTLFGFLLKKINFRNVAIFGTLGSILFFLLSNLFVLISG
;
A
#
# COMPACT_ATOMS: atom_id res chain seq x y z
N MET A 1 -17.98 -13.40 -1.91
CA MET A 1 -18.52 -12.57 -3.02
C MET A 1 -18.30 -13.33 -4.32
N LYS A 2 -19.29 -13.52 -5.19
CA LYS A 2 -19.01 -14.01 -6.56
C LYS A 2 -18.19 -12.91 -7.26
N LEU A 3 -16.94 -13.17 -7.60
CA LEU A 3 -16.06 -12.22 -8.28
C LEU A 3 -16.66 -11.91 -9.65
N ASN A 4 -17.17 -10.68 -9.82
CA ASN A 4 -17.57 -10.18 -11.12
C ASN A 4 -16.29 -9.87 -11.93
N LYS A 5 -16.24 -10.27 -13.20
CA LYS A 5 -15.10 -10.00 -14.09
C LYS A 5 -14.70 -8.52 -14.06
N SER A 6 -15.66 -7.60 -14.01
CA SER A 6 -15.37 -6.17 -13.92
C SER A 6 -14.64 -5.77 -12.63
N LEU A 7 -15.01 -6.33 -11.48
CA LEU A 7 -14.34 -6.04 -10.21
C LEU A 7 -12.91 -6.58 -10.19
N LEU A 8 -12.68 -7.75 -10.78
CA LEU A 8 -11.35 -8.33 -10.93
C LEU A 8 -10.46 -7.41 -11.77
N TRP A 9 -10.96 -6.89 -12.89
CA TRP A 9 -10.22 -5.95 -13.72
C TRP A 9 -9.88 -4.66 -12.97
N THR A 10 -10.82 -4.08 -12.23
CA THR A 10 -10.53 -2.89 -11.40
C THR A 10 -9.41 -3.17 -10.39
N PHE A 11 -9.46 -4.33 -9.72
CA PHE A 11 -8.43 -4.73 -8.77
C PHE A 11 -7.05 -4.83 -9.43
N VAL A 12 -6.96 -5.53 -10.57
CA VAL A 12 -5.70 -5.69 -11.32
C VAL A 12 -5.15 -4.34 -11.76
N ILE A 13 -6.00 -3.47 -12.33
CA ILE A 13 -5.59 -2.13 -12.78
C ILE A 13 -5.07 -1.31 -11.60
N MET A 14 -5.76 -1.29 -10.46
CA MET A 14 -5.32 -0.58 -9.25
C MET A 14 -3.95 -1.06 -8.78
N VAL A 15 -3.74 -2.38 -8.72
CA VAL A 15 -2.47 -3.00 -8.30
C VAL A 15 -1.34 -2.61 -9.24
N VAL A 16 -1.54 -2.76 -10.54
CA VAL A 16 -0.54 -2.49 -11.58
C VAL A 16 -0.17 -1.01 -11.62
N VAL A 17 -1.17 -0.11 -11.65
CA VAL A 17 -0.92 1.34 -11.70
C VAL A 17 -0.18 1.81 -10.45
N ALA A 18 -0.60 1.36 -9.26
CA ALA A 18 0.09 1.73 -8.02
C ALA A 18 1.51 1.16 -7.94
N ALA A 19 1.74 -0.04 -8.48
CA ALA A 19 3.06 -0.65 -8.51
C ALA A 19 4.00 0.07 -9.49
N LEU A 20 3.51 0.39 -10.69
CA LEU A 20 4.26 1.14 -11.71
C LEU A 20 4.55 2.57 -11.25
N TYR A 21 3.65 3.22 -10.53
CA TYR A 21 3.90 4.54 -9.99
C TYR A 21 5.13 4.57 -9.07
N ARG A 22 5.37 3.51 -8.27
CA ARG A 22 6.54 3.46 -7.39
C ARG A 22 7.85 3.49 -8.17
N ILE A 23 7.93 2.96 -9.37
CA ILE A 23 9.19 2.93 -10.15
C ILE A 23 9.42 4.20 -10.98
N VAL A 24 8.52 5.18 -10.94
CA VAL A 24 8.69 6.45 -11.65
C VAL A 24 9.93 7.18 -11.09
N PRO A 25 10.87 7.61 -11.97
CA PRO A 25 12.04 8.38 -11.56
C PRO A 25 11.62 9.69 -10.86
N ASP A 26 12.42 10.14 -9.90
CA ASP A 26 12.23 11.42 -9.21
C ASP A 26 10.87 11.62 -8.51
N ARG A 27 10.13 10.52 -8.26
CA ARG A 27 8.90 10.61 -7.48
C ARG A 27 9.20 11.12 -6.06
N PRO A 28 8.26 11.85 -5.43
CA PRO A 28 8.44 12.29 -4.05
C PRO A 28 8.73 11.12 -3.11
N ALA A 29 9.79 11.27 -2.30
CA ALA A 29 10.16 10.27 -1.31
C ALA A 29 9.00 10.02 -0.34
N GLY A 30 8.77 8.75 0.02
CA GLY A 30 7.66 8.35 0.90
C GLY A 30 6.26 8.40 0.26
N PHE A 31 6.11 8.95 -0.95
CA PHE A 31 4.82 8.95 -1.63
C PHE A 31 4.54 7.59 -2.28
N ALA A 32 3.72 6.78 -1.60
CA ALA A 32 3.36 5.42 -1.99
C ALA A 32 1.82 5.31 -2.14
N PRO A 33 1.30 5.11 -3.37
CA PRO A 33 -0.14 4.93 -3.62
C PRO A 33 -0.75 3.75 -2.85
N GLN A 34 0.08 2.82 -2.42
CA GLN A 34 -0.29 1.66 -1.61
C GLN A 34 -0.95 2.05 -0.27
N MET A 35 -0.68 3.25 0.27
CA MET A 35 -1.35 3.72 1.50
C MET A 35 -2.83 3.99 1.22
N ALA A 36 -3.12 4.61 0.08
CA ALA A 36 -4.49 4.82 -0.37
C ALA A 36 -5.18 3.49 -0.70
N LEU A 37 -4.48 2.54 -1.33
CA LEU A 37 -5.00 1.19 -1.57
C LEU A 37 -5.31 0.43 -0.26
N ALA A 38 -4.48 0.56 0.77
CA ALA A 38 -4.71 -0.05 2.07
C ALA A 38 -5.99 0.49 2.72
N LEU A 39 -6.11 1.81 2.81
CA LEU A 39 -7.30 2.45 3.37
C LEU A 39 -8.57 2.13 2.55
N PHE A 40 -8.47 2.19 1.22
CA PHE A 40 -9.56 1.85 0.31
C PHE A 40 -9.97 0.37 0.44
N GLY A 41 -9.00 -0.54 0.49
CA GLY A 41 -9.21 -1.97 0.67
C GLY A 41 -10.02 -2.24 1.93
N GLY A 42 -9.62 -1.62 3.05
CA GLY A 42 -10.36 -1.70 4.31
C GLY A 42 -11.75 -1.06 4.26
N ALA A 43 -11.89 0.10 3.62
CA ALA A 43 -13.17 0.83 3.63
C ALA A 43 -14.22 0.26 2.67
N VAL A 44 -13.81 -0.33 1.54
CA VAL A 44 -14.70 -0.66 0.43
C VAL A 44 -14.84 -2.17 0.21
N ILE A 45 -13.78 -2.95 0.40
CA ILE A 45 -13.79 -4.37 0.08
C ILE A 45 -14.34 -5.18 1.27
N LYS A 46 -15.52 -5.78 1.09
CA LYS A 46 -16.18 -6.59 2.14
C LYS A 46 -15.43 -7.87 2.50
N ASP A 47 -14.78 -8.49 1.52
CA ASP A 47 -14.01 -9.72 1.73
C ASP A 47 -12.63 -9.38 2.26
N LYS A 48 -12.38 -9.70 3.53
CA LYS A 48 -11.12 -9.39 4.23
C LYS A 48 -9.90 -9.89 3.46
N LYS A 49 -9.99 -11.06 2.80
CA LYS A 49 -8.86 -11.62 2.05
C LYS A 49 -8.45 -10.66 0.93
N TRP A 50 -9.43 -10.15 0.18
CA TRP A 50 -9.19 -9.22 -0.92
C TRP A 50 -8.83 -7.81 -0.45
N ALA A 51 -9.37 -7.37 0.69
CA ALA A 51 -9.01 -6.08 1.30
C ALA A 51 -7.52 -5.99 1.63
N PHE A 52 -6.94 -7.04 2.23
CA PHE A 52 -5.51 -7.11 2.52
C PHE A 52 -4.66 -7.42 1.29
N ALA A 53 -5.16 -8.27 0.39
CA ALA A 53 -4.45 -8.63 -0.82
C ALA A 53 -4.17 -7.41 -1.72
N LEU A 54 -5.08 -6.43 -1.77
CA LEU A 54 -4.95 -5.25 -2.64
C LEU A 54 -3.64 -4.47 -2.43
N PRO A 55 -3.36 -3.92 -1.23
CA PRO A 55 -2.10 -3.22 -0.99
C PRO A 55 -0.90 -4.17 -1.00
N LEU A 56 -1.02 -5.40 -0.48
CA LEU A 56 0.10 -6.34 -0.38
C LEU A 56 0.61 -6.80 -1.74
N PHE A 57 -0.28 -7.13 -2.67
CA PHE A 57 0.12 -7.48 -4.03
C PHE A 57 0.78 -6.31 -4.75
N SER A 58 0.25 -5.08 -4.56
CA SER A 58 0.87 -3.90 -5.15
C SER A 58 2.27 -3.63 -4.60
N LEU A 59 2.47 -3.76 -3.29
CA LEU A 59 3.79 -3.64 -2.65
C LEU A 59 4.75 -4.69 -3.20
N PHE A 60 4.35 -5.96 -3.16
CA PHE A 60 5.20 -7.07 -3.59
C PHE A 60 5.63 -6.94 -5.04
N ILE A 61 4.69 -6.64 -5.94
CA ILE A 61 5.01 -6.42 -7.37
C ILE A 61 5.97 -5.24 -7.52
N SER A 62 5.72 -4.12 -6.85
CA SER A 62 6.61 -2.95 -6.94
C SER A 62 8.01 -3.21 -6.37
N ASP A 63 8.15 -4.02 -5.33
CA ASP A 63 9.44 -4.38 -4.75
C ASP A 63 10.20 -5.32 -5.69
N LEU A 64 9.52 -6.25 -6.37
CA LEU A 64 10.14 -7.06 -7.43
C LEU A 64 10.60 -6.21 -8.61
N LEU A 65 9.80 -5.22 -9.03
CA LEU A 65 10.19 -4.29 -10.09
C LEU A 65 11.42 -3.47 -9.67
N TYR A 66 11.45 -2.95 -8.45
CA TYR A 66 12.62 -2.26 -7.90
C TYR A 66 13.84 -3.17 -7.87
N GLN A 67 13.68 -4.42 -7.44
CA GLN A 67 14.79 -5.38 -7.40
C GLN A 67 15.34 -5.67 -8.80
N GLY A 68 14.47 -5.82 -9.79
CA GLY A 68 14.87 -5.99 -11.19
C GLY A 68 15.64 -4.78 -11.72
N LEU A 69 15.15 -3.56 -11.46
CA LEU A 69 15.82 -2.32 -11.85
C LEU A 69 17.17 -2.14 -11.13
N TYR A 70 17.25 -2.54 -9.86
CA TYR A 70 18.47 -2.48 -9.06
C TYR A 70 19.55 -3.42 -9.61
N VAL A 71 19.19 -4.67 -9.89
CA VAL A 71 20.10 -5.66 -10.51
C VAL A 71 20.54 -5.22 -11.90
N ALA A 72 19.68 -4.53 -12.65
CA ALA A 72 20.01 -3.96 -13.96
C ALA A 72 20.87 -2.68 -13.88
N GLY A 73 21.16 -2.14 -12.69
CA GLY A 73 21.91 -0.89 -12.50
C GLY A 73 21.15 0.37 -12.90
N LEU A 74 19.83 0.28 -13.08
CA LEU A 74 18.97 1.42 -13.48
C LEU A 74 18.49 2.25 -12.29
N THR A 75 18.58 1.72 -11.07
CA THR A 75 18.24 2.44 -9.83
C THR A 75 19.15 2.01 -8.70
N ASN A 76 19.42 2.93 -7.77
CA ASN A 76 20.14 2.63 -6.52
C ASN A 76 19.21 2.09 -5.41
N ILE A 77 17.91 1.99 -5.68
CA ILE A 77 16.90 1.56 -4.71
C ILE A 77 16.76 0.04 -4.77
N GLN A 78 17.22 -0.65 -3.72
CA GLN A 78 17.02 -2.08 -3.58
C GLN A 78 15.56 -2.39 -3.27
N GLY A 79 14.95 -3.26 -4.07
CA GLY A 79 13.55 -3.63 -3.91
C GLY A 79 13.30 -4.63 -2.79
N LEU A 80 14.16 -5.64 -2.63
CA LEU A 80 14.08 -6.63 -1.57
C LEU A 80 15.11 -6.34 -0.49
N TYR A 81 14.66 -5.92 0.68
CA TYR A 81 15.52 -5.46 1.78
C TYR A 81 15.03 -5.96 3.14
N ALA A 82 15.92 -6.01 4.13
CA ALA A 82 15.66 -6.60 5.45
C ALA A 82 14.43 -6.02 6.17
N TYR A 83 14.13 -4.75 5.91
CA TYR A 83 13.09 -3.97 6.58
C TYR A 83 11.74 -3.96 5.84
N GLN A 84 11.55 -4.86 4.87
CA GLN A 84 10.33 -4.96 4.08
C GLN A 84 9.15 -5.52 4.88
N ILE A 85 9.38 -6.50 5.75
CA ILE A 85 8.32 -7.14 6.55
C ILE A 85 7.64 -6.14 7.51
N PRO A 86 8.39 -5.31 8.30
CA PRO A 86 7.78 -4.27 9.11
C PRO A 86 6.95 -3.27 8.29
N MET A 87 7.40 -2.89 7.10
CA MET A 87 6.62 -2.01 6.21
C MET A 87 5.30 -2.66 5.80
N TYR A 88 5.32 -3.93 5.42
CA TYR A 88 4.11 -4.65 5.02
C TYR A 88 3.12 -4.74 6.20
N ALA A 89 3.62 -4.94 7.41
CA ALA A 89 2.82 -4.89 8.63
C ALA A 89 2.15 -3.52 8.83
N CYS A 90 2.87 -2.41 8.60
CA CYS A 90 2.28 -1.08 8.67
C CYS A 90 1.10 -0.92 7.68
N PHE A 91 1.24 -1.37 6.43
CA PHE A 91 0.14 -1.33 5.46
C PHE A 91 -1.05 -2.20 5.85
N MET A 92 -0.80 -3.37 6.47
CA MET A 92 -1.89 -4.20 7.01
C MET A 92 -2.63 -3.48 8.15
N VAL A 93 -1.93 -2.76 9.03
CA VAL A 93 -2.57 -1.97 10.09
C VAL A 93 -3.38 -0.81 9.52
N VAL A 94 -2.89 -0.13 8.48
CA VAL A 94 -3.68 0.90 7.77
C VAL A 94 -4.91 0.30 7.10
N THR A 95 -4.80 -0.92 6.56
CA THR A 95 -5.96 -1.63 6.00
C THR A 95 -6.99 -1.96 7.08
N LEU A 96 -6.53 -2.41 8.25
CA LEU A 96 -7.40 -2.64 9.42
C LEU A 96 -8.10 -1.35 9.86
N PHE A 97 -7.37 -0.25 9.91
CA PHE A 97 -7.91 1.08 10.21
C PHE A 97 -8.98 1.50 9.19
N GLY A 98 -8.79 1.15 7.91
CA GLY A 98 -9.79 1.38 6.85
C GLY A 98 -11.14 0.72 7.13
N PHE A 99 -11.21 -0.43 7.80
CA PHE A 99 -12.50 -1.07 8.15
C PHE A 99 -13.34 -0.24 9.13
N LEU A 100 -12.74 0.70 9.86
CA LEU A 100 -13.46 1.61 10.75
C LEU A 100 -14.22 2.69 9.96
N LEU A 101 -13.91 2.90 8.68
CA LEU A 101 -14.58 3.85 7.80
C LEU A 101 -15.95 3.31 7.34
N LYS A 102 -16.97 3.45 8.17
CA LYS A 102 -18.33 2.93 7.87
C LYS A 102 -19.11 3.77 6.85
N LYS A 103 -18.94 5.10 6.87
CA LYS A 103 -19.67 6.03 5.99
C LYS A 103 -18.69 6.70 5.03
N ILE A 104 -18.74 6.30 3.77
CA ILE A 104 -17.90 6.84 2.70
C ILE A 104 -18.52 8.15 2.21
N ASN A 105 -17.92 9.27 2.61
CA ASN A 105 -18.20 10.61 2.09
C ASN A 105 -16.90 11.42 2.09
N PHE A 106 -16.88 12.53 1.38
CA PHE A 106 -15.68 13.36 1.22
C PHE A 106 -14.99 13.71 2.56
N ARG A 107 -15.77 14.19 3.54
CA ARG A 107 -15.26 14.56 4.87
C ARG A 107 -14.60 13.38 5.57
N ASN A 108 -15.28 12.24 5.62
CA ASN A 108 -14.75 11.06 6.31
C ASN A 108 -13.54 10.47 5.59
N VAL A 109 -13.53 10.47 4.25
CA VAL A 109 -12.37 10.02 3.46
C VAL A 109 -11.16 10.92 3.70
N ALA A 110 -11.36 12.25 3.74
CA ALA A 110 -10.27 13.19 4.03
C ALA A 110 -9.70 12.96 5.45
N ILE A 111 -10.57 12.84 6.46
CA ILE A 111 -10.14 12.59 7.85
C ILE A 111 -9.38 11.27 7.95
N PHE A 112 -9.93 10.18 7.42
CA PHE A 112 -9.31 8.86 7.48
C PHE A 112 -8.04 8.76 6.64
N GLY A 113 -7.95 9.50 5.52
CA GLY A 113 -6.73 9.61 4.72
C GLY A 113 -5.60 10.26 5.51
N THR A 114 -5.89 11.38 6.18
CA THR A 114 -4.92 12.08 7.03
C THR A 114 -4.52 11.23 8.24
N LEU A 115 -5.49 10.67 8.97
CA LEU A 115 -5.22 9.81 10.12
C LEU A 115 -4.49 8.53 9.73
N GLY A 116 -4.82 7.93 8.60
CA GLY A 116 -4.13 6.75 8.07
C GLY A 116 -2.66 7.05 7.75
N SER A 117 -2.37 8.23 7.21
CA SER A 117 -1.00 8.67 6.93
C SER A 117 -0.21 8.93 8.21
N ILE A 118 -0.83 9.56 9.22
CA ILE A 118 -0.23 9.76 10.55
C ILE A 118 0.03 8.41 11.22
N LEU A 119 -0.93 7.49 11.17
CA LEU A 119 -0.81 6.14 11.72
C LEU A 119 0.35 5.39 11.07
N PHE A 120 0.43 5.41 9.74
CA PHE A 120 1.55 4.82 9.01
C PHE A 120 2.89 5.41 9.46
N PHE A 121 3.00 6.74 9.50
CA PHE A 121 4.22 7.43 9.90
C PHE A 121 4.67 7.05 11.31
N LEU A 122 3.75 7.00 12.28
CA LEU A 122 4.08 6.62 13.65
C LEU A 122 4.56 5.16 13.73
N LEU A 123 3.87 4.23 13.05
CA LEU A 123 4.25 2.83 13.04
C LEU A 123 5.59 2.60 12.35
N SER A 124 5.81 3.23 11.19
CA SER A 124 7.06 3.09 10.43
C SER A 124 8.25 3.59 11.24
N ASN A 125 8.11 4.72 11.95
CA ASN A 125 9.19 5.26 12.78
C ASN A 125 9.38 4.48 14.09
N LEU A 126 8.32 3.91 14.67
CA LEU A 126 8.42 3.08 15.86
C LEU A 126 9.28 1.84 15.61
N PHE A 127 9.09 1.18 14.46
CA PHE A 127 9.93 0.06 14.11
C PHE A 127 11.39 0.49 13.96
N VAL A 128 11.68 1.70 13.45
CA VAL A 128 13.06 2.18 13.24
C VAL A 128 13.72 2.39 14.59
N LEU A 129 12.98 3.03 15.52
CA LEU A 129 13.42 3.29 16.88
C LEU A 129 13.75 2.01 17.66
N ILE A 130 12.98 0.94 17.48
CA ILE A 130 13.19 -0.34 18.18
C ILE A 130 14.30 -1.18 17.52
N SER A 131 14.51 -1.01 16.21
CA SER A 131 15.53 -1.76 15.46
C SER A 131 16.93 -1.12 15.46
N GLY A 132 17.03 0.13 15.94
CA GLY A 132 18.29 0.87 16.08
C GLY A 132 18.88 0.75 17.47
#